data_AF-A0A3R9V774-F1
#
_entry.id   AF-A0A3R9V774-F1
#
_cell.length_a   1.000
_cell.length_b   1.000
_cell.length_c   1.000
_cell.angle_alpha   90.00
_cell.angle_beta   90.00
_cell.angle_gamma   90.00
#
_symmetry.space_group_name_H-M   'P 1'
#
loop_
_entity.id
_entity.type
_entity.pdbx_description
1 polymer ?
#
loop_
_entity_poly.entity_id
_entity_poly.type
_entity_poly.pdbx_seq_one_letter_code
_entity_poly.pdbx_strand_id
1 'polypeptide(L)'
;MIDDFAKGTLHGRLRRDREALLWKLDGLSEYDARRPLTATGTNLLGLVKHVATVEARYFGEVFARPYPEPLPRWQDSDGSDLWAAGDETREQITAFYRRTWEHSDATIDALSLDAPGHVPWWPEPHADTNLFAVMVHVLGESIRHAGHADILREGLDGRTGLRAEHETPIDEEARAAHRAEIERAARSVVPAASRQERVGGPVTGRRTPAGTVHGGTTGRRPGA
;
A
#
# COMPACT_ATOMS: atom_id res chain seq x y z
N MET A 1 1.79 -2.01 -33.57
CA MET A 1 0.40 -2.54 -33.58
C MET A 1 0.05 -3.25 -32.27
N ILE A 2 0.73 -4.32 -31.84
CA ILE A 2 0.43 -4.91 -30.52
C ILE A 2 1.00 -4.07 -29.36
N ASP A 3 2.18 -3.48 -29.54
CA ASP A 3 2.83 -2.68 -28.50
C ASP A 3 2.04 -1.42 -28.14
N ASP A 4 1.54 -0.68 -29.13
CA ASP A 4 0.72 0.51 -28.89
C ASP A 4 -0.59 0.15 -28.17
N PHE A 5 -1.21 -0.97 -28.56
CA PHE A 5 -2.41 -1.48 -27.92
C PHE A 5 -2.14 -1.92 -26.47
N ALA A 6 -1.04 -2.65 -26.23
CA ALA A 6 -0.63 -3.09 -24.90
C ALA A 6 -0.32 -1.88 -24.01
N LYS A 7 0.46 -0.92 -24.51
CA LYS A 7 0.80 0.32 -23.81
C LYS A 7 -0.45 1.12 -23.47
N GLY A 8 -1.33 1.34 -24.45
CA GLY A 8 -2.61 2.02 -24.25
C GLY A 8 -3.51 1.32 -23.22
N THR A 9 -3.51 -0.01 -23.22
CA THR A 9 -4.29 -0.82 -22.26
C THR A 9 -3.75 -0.68 -20.83
N LEU A 10 -2.44 -0.83 -20.64
CA LEU A 10 -1.79 -0.71 -19.33
C LEU A 10 -1.91 0.71 -18.79
N HIS A 11 -1.64 1.72 -19.62
CA HIS A 11 -1.71 3.12 -19.23
C HIS A 11 -3.14 3.57 -18.91
N GLY A 12 -4.11 3.18 -19.75
CA GLY A 12 -5.53 3.42 -19.50
C GLY A 12 -6.04 2.67 -18.26
N ARG A 13 -5.46 1.53 -17.90
CA ARG A 13 -5.76 0.88 -16.63
C ARG A 13 -5.20 1.66 -15.45
N LEU A 14 -3.95 2.11 -15.53
CA LEU A 14 -3.29 2.88 -14.47
C LEU A 14 -4.06 4.16 -14.14
N ARG A 15 -4.50 4.92 -15.15
CA ARG A 15 -5.36 6.11 -14.98
C ARG A 15 -6.63 5.82 -14.16
N ARG A 16 -7.30 4.69 -14.43
CA ARG A 16 -8.54 4.32 -13.73
C ARG A 16 -8.29 3.88 -12.29
N ASP A 17 -7.19 3.15 -12.04
CA ASP A 17 -6.85 2.69 -10.70
C ASP A 17 -6.37 3.85 -9.80
N ARG A 18 -5.67 4.82 -10.38
CA ARG A 18 -5.30 6.10 -9.77
C ARG A 18 -6.52 6.89 -9.29
N GLU A 19 -7.52 7.05 -10.15
CA GLU A 19 -8.80 7.69 -9.81
C GLU A 19 -9.52 6.93 -8.69
N ALA A 20 -9.59 5.60 -8.80
CA ALA A 20 -10.23 4.76 -7.79
C ALA A 20 -9.59 4.95 -6.41
N LEU A 21 -8.26 5.00 -6.33
CA LEU A 21 -7.54 5.17 -5.07
C LEU A 21 -7.78 6.55 -4.44
N LEU A 22 -7.79 7.64 -5.23
CA LEU A 22 -8.12 8.97 -4.70
C LEU A 22 -9.56 9.07 -4.22
N TRP A 23 -10.50 8.48 -4.95
CA TRP A 23 -11.91 8.44 -4.56
C TRP A 23 -12.13 7.76 -3.19
N LYS A 24 -11.23 6.85 -2.77
CA LYS A 24 -11.26 6.26 -1.41
C LYS A 24 -11.02 7.26 -0.29
N LEU A 25 -10.73 8.53 -0.57
CA LEU A 25 -10.67 9.58 0.45
C LEU A 25 -11.97 10.41 0.54
N ASP A 26 -12.88 10.26 -0.42
CA ASP A 26 -14.06 11.13 -0.51
C ASP A 26 -15.02 10.90 0.66
N GLY A 27 -15.50 12.01 1.23
CA GLY A 27 -16.43 12.04 2.36
C GLY A 27 -15.81 11.71 3.73
N LEU A 28 -14.50 11.41 3.81
CA LEU A 28 -13.85 11.13 5.10
C LEU A 28 -13.45 12.38 5.84
N SER A 29 -13.60 12.34 7.17
CA SER A 29 -12.98 13.30 8.08
C SER A 29 -11.45 13.28 7.97
N GLU A 30 -10.76 14.36 8.36
CA GLU A 30 -9.28 14.36 8.45
C GLU A 30 -8.75 13.25 9.35
N TYR A 31 -9.46 12.96 10.43
CA TYR A 31 -9.07 11.91 11.37
C TYR A 31 -9.18 10.51 10.73
N ASP A 32 -10.29 10.19 10.08
CA ASP A 32 -10.50 8.85 9.48
C ASP A 32 -9.58 8.56 8.30
N ALA A 33 -9.18 9.59 7.55
CA ALA A 33 -8.20 9.44 6.48
C ALA A 33 -6.80 9.05 7.01
N ARG A 34 -6.44 9.48 8.23
CA ARG A 34 -5.09 9.36 8.79
C ARG A 34 -4.92 8.27 9.84
N ARG A 35 -5.99 7.94 10.57
CA ARG A 35 -5.88 7.06 11.74
C ARG A 35 -5.52 5.62 11.31
N PRO A 36 -4.77 4.89 12.15
CA PRO A 36 -4.60 3.45 11.98
C PRO A 36 -5.94 2.71 11.90
N LEU A 37 -6.10 1.86 10.89
CA LEU A 37 -7.28 1.00 10.71
C LEU A 37 -6.93 -0.50 10.77
N THR A 38 -5.65 -0.83 10.90
CA THR A 38 -5.14 -2.19 11.08
C THR A 38 -4.12 -2.25 12.20
N ALA A 39 -3.79 -3.47 12.67
CA ALA A 39 -2.76 -3.69 13.68
C ALA A 39 -1.36 -3.20 13.25
N THR A 40 -1.10 -3.10 11.94
CA THR A 40 0.16 -2.62 11.36
C THR A 40 0.16 -1.10 11.09
N GLY A 41 -0.91 -0.38 11.44
CA GLY A 41 -0.98 1.07 11.25
C GLY A 41 -1.43 1.53 9.87
N THR A 42 -1.86 0.61 8.99
CA THR A 42 -2.32 0.97 7.64
C THR A 42 -3.52 1.91 7.72
N ASN A 43 -3.46 3.00 6.96
CA ASN A 43 -4.45 4.06 6.89
C ASN A 43 -4.62 4.54 5.44
N LEU A 44 -5.73 5.19 5.13
CA LEU A 44 -6.13 5.49 3.76
C LEU A 44 -5.26 6.57 3.10
N LEU A 45 -4.95 7.65 3.81
CA LEU A 45 -4.11 8.72 3.28
C LEU A 45 -2.66 8.26 3.06
N GLY A 46 -2.18 7.38 3.94
CA GLY A 46 -0.90 6.71 3.82
C GLY A 46 -0.80 5.81 2.59
N LEU A 47 -1.87 5.06 2.25
CA LEU A 47 -1.91 4.28 1.01
C LEU A 47 -1.77 5.18 -0.23
N VAL A 48 -2.42 6.35 -0.25
CA VAL A 48 -2.30 7.33 -1.34
C VAL A 48 -0.86 7.86 -1.43
N LYS A 49 -0.27 8.28 -0.30
CA LYS A 49 1.11 8.79 -0.24
C LYS A 49 2.12 7.75 -0.71
N HIS A 50 1.95 6.50 -0.29
CA HIS A 50 2.81 5.40 -0.68
C HIS A 50 2.77 5.17 -2.20
N VAL A 51 1.57 4.98 -2.78
CA VAL A 51 1.44 4.74 -4.23
C VAL A 51 1.95 5.93 -5.05
N ALA A 52 1.72 7.17 -4.60
CA ALA A 52 2.31 8.35 -5.23
C ALA A 52 3.84 8.32 -5.23
N THR A 53 4.45 7.90 -4.12
CA THR A 53 5.91 7.79 -4.01
C THR A 53 6.47 6.66 -4.87
N VAL A 54 5.83 5.49 -4.85
CA VAL A 54 6.15 4.35 -5.72
C VAL A 54 6.17 4.82 -7.17
N GLU A 55 5.05 5.38 -7.62
CA GLU A 55 4.87 5.77 -9.01
C GLU A 55 5.90 6.83 -9.46
N ALA A 56 6.14 7.86 -8.65
CA ALA A 56 7.11 8.91 -8.96
C ALA A 56 8.55 8.38 -9.09
N ARG A 57 8.94 7.39 -8.28
CA ARG A 57 10.27 6.77 -8.35
C ARG A 57 10.40 5.86 -9.57
N TYR A 58 9.41 5.01 -9.80
CA TYR A 58 9.43 4.01 -10.87
C TYR A 58 9.35 4.61 -12.28
N PHE A 59 8.58 5.69 -12.48
CA PHE A 59 8.56 6.38 -13.78
C PHE A 59 9.56 7.53 -13.87
N GLY A 60 10.26 7.83 -12.78
CA GLY A 60 11.28 8.86 -12.75
C GLY A 60 12.70 8.31 -12.80
N GLU A 61 13.22 7.94 -11.62
CA GLU A 61 14.61 7.50 -11.40
C GLU A 61 14.99 6.33 -12.32
N VAL A 62 14.11 5.34 -12.47
CA VAL A 62 14.36 4.11 -13.23
C VAL A 62 14.63 4.36 -14.72
N PHE A 63 14.10 5.45 -15.27
CA PHE A 63 14.26 5.83 -16.67
C PHE A 63 15.12 7.09 -16.86
N ALA A 64 15.90 7.47 -15.85
CA ALA A 64 16.72 8.70 -15.85
C ALA A 64 15.91 9.98 -16.13
N ARG A 65 14.66 10.02 -15.64
CA ARG A 65 13.74 11.15 -15.75
C ARG A 65 13.33 11.60 -14.35
N PRO A 66 14.25 12.07 -13.49
CA PRO A 66 13.96 12.27 -12.07
C PRO A 66 12.73 13.16 -11.84
N TYR A 67 11.93 12.83 -10.82
CA TYR A 67 10.82 13.66 -10.39
C TYR A 67 11.33 15.06 -9.98
N PRO A 68 10.65 16.15 -10.36
CA PRO A 68 11.20 17.50 -10.22
C PRO A 68 11.25 18.03 -8.78
N GLU A 69 10.51 17.43 -7.86
CA GLU A 69 10.48 17.82 -6.45
C GLU A 69 11.16 16.76 -5.56
N PRO A 70 11.61 17.11 -4.35
CA PRO A 70 12.07 16.13 -3.39
C PRO A 70 10.97 15.09 -3.08
N LEU A 71 11.31 13.81 -3.21
CA LEU A 71 10.40 12.72 -2.88
C LEU A 71 10.47 12.35 -1.40
N PRO A 72 9.38 11.83 -0.81
CA PRO A 72 9.41 11.24 0.51
C PRO A 72 10.52 10.19 0.65
N ARG A 73 10.97 10.00 1.89
CA ARG A 73 11.90 8.91 2.22
C ARG A 73 11.28 7.57 1.83
N TRP A 74 12.13 6.61 1.47
CA TRP A 74 11.71 5.42 0.73
C TRP A 74 12.39 4.19 1.29
N GLN A 75 11.57 3.19 1.64
CA GLN A 75 12.01 1.94 2.27
C GLN A 75 12.86 2.17 3.54
N ASP A 76 12.68 3.31 4.21
CA ASP A 76 13.20 3.52 5.55
C ASP A 76 12.52 2.52 6.50
N SER A 77 13.26 2.07 7.52
CA SER A 77 12.73 1.11 8.51
C SER A 77 11.57 1.65 9.34
N ASP A 78 11.28 2.95 9.25
CA ASP A 78 10.17 3.62 9.94
C ASP A 78 8.87 3.70 9.12
N GLY A 79 8.89 3.29 7.84
CA GLY A 79 7.71 3.30 6.97
C GLY A 79 7.07 4.68 6.76
N SER A 80 7.87 5.75 6.77
CA SER A 80 7.40 7.15 6.68
C SER A 80 6.62 7.52 5.40
N ASP A 81 6.69 6.71 4.35
CA ASP A 81 5.87 6.84 3.14
C ASP A 81 4.46 6.23 3.28
N LEU A 82 4.22 5.43 4.33
CA LEU A 82 2.96 4.73 4.59
C LEU A 82 1.99 5.52 5.48
N TRP A 83 2.32 6.75 5.87
CA TRP A 83 1.46 7.62 6.67
C TRP A 83 1.80 9.11 6.50
N ALA A 84 0.84 9.97 6.84
CA ALA A 84 0.98 11.42 6.79
C ALA A 84 1.38 11.98 8.17
N ALA A 85 2.47 12.73 8.23
CA ALA A 85 2.90 13.47 9.41
C ALA A 85 1.87 14.56 9.79
N GLY A 86 1.97 15.06 11.02
CA GLY A 86 1.02 16.05 11.55
C GLY A 86 1.00 17.38 10.79
N ASP A 87 2.12 17.72 10.15
CA ASP A 87 2.32 18.91 9.32
C ASP A 87 2.01 18.68 7.83
N GLU A 88 1.82 17.42 7.40
CA GLU A 88 1.37 17.09 6.05
C GLU A 88 -0.16 17.16 5.98
N THR A 89 -0.71 17.86 4.99
CA THR A 89 -2.16 17.96 4.73
C THR A 89 -2.62 16.91 3.72
N ARG A 90 -3.91 16.56 3.75
CA ARG A 90 -4.52 15.71 2.72
C ARG A 90 -4.36 16.32 1.33
N GLU A 91 -4.53 17.63 1.23
CA GLU A 91 -4.44 18.40 0.00
C GLU A 91 -3.02 18.33 -0.58
N GLN A 92 -1.98 18.45 0.25
CA GLN A 92 -0.60 18.29 -0.21
C GLN A 92 -0.34 16.89 -0.77
N ILE A 93 -0.79 15.84 -0.09
CA ILE A 93 -0.58 14.45 -0.52
C ILE A 93 -1.36 14.14 -1.81
N THR A 94 -2.63 14.54 -1.88
CA THR A 94 -3.45 14.33 -3.08
C THR A 94 -2.96 15.16 -4.26
N ALA A 95 -2.51 16.39 -4.03
CA ALA A 95 -1.87 17.22 -5.06
C ALA A 95 -0.53 16.63 -5.53
N PHE A 96 0.28 16.09 -4.60
CA PHE A 96 1.50 15.36 -4.95
C PHE A 96 1.17 14.20 -5.87
N TYR A 97 0.19 13.36 -5.53
CA TYR A 97 -0.18 12.22 -6.38
C TYR A 97 -0.64 12.67 -7.77
N ARG A 98 -1.41 13.75 -7.89
CA ARG A 98 -1.81 14.30 -9.21
C ARG A 98 -0.62 14.76 -10.04
N ARG A 99 0.36 15.44 -9.44
CA ARG A 99 1.62 15.83 -10.13
C ARG A 99 2.46 14.61 -10.51
N THR A 100 2.45 13.56 -9.68
CA THR A 100 3.03 12.26 -10.04
C THR A 100 2.38 11.67 -11.28
N TRP A 101 1.05 11.76 -11.43
CA TRP A 101 0.38 11.24 -12.63
C TRP A 101 0.86 11.96 -13.89
N GLU A 102 0.97 13.28 -13.84
CA GLU A 102 1.47 14.09 -14.97
C GLU A 102 2.90 13.68 -15.35
N HIS A 103 3.78 13.51 -14.36
CA HIS A 103 5.14 13.07 -14.57
C HIS A 103 5.23 11.66 -15.18
N SER A 104 4.49 10.72 -14.62
CA SER A 104 4.45 9.33 -15.08
C SER A 104 3.84 9.19 -16.45
N ASP A 105 2.77 9.95 -16.74
CA ASP A 105 2.15 10.00 -18.08
C ASP A 105 3.16 10.52 -19.10
N ALA A 106 3.90 11.58 -18.78
CA ALA A 106 4.93 12.10 -19.67
C ALA A 106 6.08 11.10 -19.92
N THR A 107 6.48 10.31 -18.92
CA THR A 107 7.46 9.22 -19.12
C THR A 107 6.88 8.11 -19.99
N ILE A 108 5.68 7.63 -19.67
CA ILE A 108 5.02 6.56 -20.42
C ILE A 108 4.87 6.99 -21.87
N ASP A 109 4.34 8.18 -22.15
CA ASP A 109 4.10 8.66 -23.51
C ASP A 109 5.40 8.78 -24.33
N ALA A 110 6.49 9.22 -23.70
CA ALA A 110 7.78 9.46 -24.38
C ALA A 110 8.57 8.19 -24.74
N LEU A 111 8.36 7.07 -24.04
CA LEU A 111 9.21 5.87 -24.15
C LEU A 111 8.49 4.70 -24.85
N SER A 112 9.23 3.86 -25.57
CA SER A 112 8.73 2.57 -26.06
C SER A 112 8.60 1.55 -24.92
N LEU A 113 7.79 0.50 -25.09
CA LEU A 113 7.59 -0.53 -24.05
C LEU A 113 8.87 -1.29 -23.71
N ASP A 114 9.78 -1.44 -24.67
CA ASP A 114 11.08 -2.09 -24.52
C ASP A 114 12.19 -1.12 -24.06
N ALA A 115 11.87 0.15 -23.81
CA ALA A 115 12.84 1.13 -23.34
C ALA A 115 13.50 0.62 -22.04
N PRO A 116 14.84 0.57 -21.98
CA PRO A 116 15.55 0.02 -20.84
C PRO A 116 15.36 0.91 -19.61
N GLY A 117 15.22 0.27 -18.45
CA GLY A 117 15.21 0.93 -17.15
C GLY A 117 16.06 0.14 -16.15
N HIS A 118 16.49 0.81 -15.08
CA HIS A 118 17.27 0.20 -14.02
C HIS A 118 16.66 0.53 -12.65
N VAL A 119 16.28 -0.48 -11.88
CA VAL A 119 15.65 -0.34 -10.56
C VAL A 119 16.70 -0.57 -9.47
N PRO A 120 17.26 0.47 -8.85
CA PRO A 120 18.43 0.33 -7.97
C PRO A 120 18.15 -0.38 -6.65
N TRP A 121 16.87 -0.53 -6.28
CA TRP A 121 16.44 -1.25 -5.08
C TRP A 121 15.93 -2.67 -5.36
N TRP A 122 16.02 -3.16 -6.60
CA TRP A 122 15.74 -4.56 -6.91
C TRP A 122 17.02 -5.41 -6.83
N PRO A 123 16.92 -6.67 -6.37
CA PRO A 123 18.09 -7.53 -6.27
C PRO A 123 18.57 -7.97 -7.66
N GLU A 124 19.88 -7.99 -7.86
CA GLU A 124 20.49 -8.64 -9.02
C GLU A 124 20.06 -10.12 -9.12
N PRO A 125 19.86 -10.68 -10.34
CA PRO A 125 20.04 -10.06 -11.66
C PRO A 125 18.80 -9.33 -12.19
N HIS A 126 17.86 -8.92 -11.34
CA HIS A 126 16.55 -8.40 -11.76
C HIS A 126 16.49 -6.87 -11.81
N ALA A 127 17.58 -6.16 -11.51
CA ALA A 127 17.60 -4.70 -11.47
C ALA A 127 17.41 -4.07 -12.85
N ASP A 128 17.97 -4.69 -13.89
CA ASP A 128 17.75 -4.26 -15.28
C ASP A 128 16.40 -4.75 -15.80
N THR A 129 15.63 -3.82 -16.35
CA THR A 129 14.24 -4.04 -16.74
C THR A 129 13.85 -3.17 -17.94
N ASN A 130 12.55 -3.08 -18.25
CA ASN A 130 12.02 -2.20 -19.27
C ASN A 130 10.70 -1.54 -18.84
N LEU A 131 10.23 -0.58 -19.64
CA LEU A 131 8.98 0.15 -19.38
C LEU A 131 7.78 -0.78 -19.20
N PHE A 132 7.65 -1.83 -20.02
CA PHE A 132 6.57 -2.80 -19.88
C PHE A 132 6.53 -3.44 -18.48
N ALA A 133 7.66 -3.96 -18.02
CA ALA A 133 7.76 -4.59 -16.70
C ALA A 133 7.50 -3.60 -15.56
N VAL A 134 7.97 -2.36 -15.68
CA VAL A 134 7.69 -1.31 -14.69
C VAL A 134 6.21 -0.92 -14.68
N MET A 135 5.57 -0.78 -15.84
CA MET A 135 4.12 -0.51 -15.92
C MET A 135 3.31 -1.63 -15.25
N VAL A 136 3.67 -2.90 -15.48
CA VAL A 136 3.03 -4.06 -14.82
C VAL A 136 3.24 -4.01 -13.31
N HIS A 137 4.46 -3.69 -12.86
CA HIS A 137 4.78 -3.58 -11.44
C HIS A 137 3.95 -2.48 -10.75
N VAL A 138 3.96 -1.25 -11.27
CA VAL A 138 3.23 -0.12 -10.67
C VAL A 138 1.72 -0.32 -10.72
N LEU A 139 1.20 -0.98 -11.77
CA LEU A 139 -0.20 -1.42 -11.80
C LEU A 139 -0.51 -2.39 -10.66
N GLY A 140 0.37 -3.37 -10.42
CA GLY A 140 0.27 -4.32 -9.31
C GLY A 140 0.20 -3.63 -7.95
N GLU A 141 1.07 -2.64 -7.73
CA GLU A 141 1.07 -1.81 -6.52
C GLU A 141 -0.25 -1.04 -6.38
N SER A 142 -0.67 -0.35 -7.45
CA SER A 142 -1.89 0.47 -7.47
C SER A 142 -3.14 -0.35 -7.14
N ILE A 143 -3.34 -1.49 -7.80
CA ILE A 143 -4.53 -2.33 -7.56
C ILE A 143 -4.50 -3.03 -6.20
N ARG A 144 -3.32 -3.43 -5.73
CA ARG A 144 -3.17 -4.05 -4.41
C ARG A 144 -3.57 -3.07 -3.32
N HIS A 145 -3.10 -1.83 -3.41
CA HIS A 145 -3.40 -0.80 -2.42
C HIS A 145 -4.83 -0.25 -2.55
N ALA A 146 -5.41 -0.21 -3.76
CA ALA A 146 -6.84 0.06 -3.94
C ALA A 146 -7.72 -1.01 -3.26
N GLY A 147 -7.37 -2.30 -3.39
CA GLY A 147 -8.05 -3.39 -2.70
C GLY A 147 -7.89 -3.35 -1.18
N HIS A 148 -6.72 -2.95 -0.67
CA HIS A 148 -6.57 -2.66 0.77
C HIS A 148 -7.50 -1.52 1.19
N ALA A 149 -7.56 -0.43 0.41
CA ALA A 149 -8.41 0.71 0.71
C ALA A 149 -9.91 0.34 0.71
N ASP A 150 -10.36 -0.60 -0.12
CA ASP A 150 -11.72 -1.15 -0.07
C ASP A 150 -12.05 -1.74 1.31
N ILE A 151 -11.19 -2.62 1.83
CA ILE A 151 -11.42 -3.26 3.14
C ILE A 151 -11.39 -2.23 4.27
N LEU A 152 -10.51 -1.23 4.18
CA LEU A 152 -10.46 -0.15 5.17
C LEU A 152 -11.71 0.73 5.14
N ARG A 153 -12.23 1.05 3.95
CA ARG A 153 -13.48 1.80 3.79
C ARG A 153 -14.69 1.02 4.26
N GLU A 154 -14.75 -0.28 3.95
CA GLU A 154 -15.82 -1.17 4.46
C GLU A 154 -15.92 -1.07 5.99
N GLY A 155 -14.78 -1.08 6.68
CA GLY A 155 -14.73 -0.98 8.14
C GLY A 155 -15.08 0.41 8.71
N LEU A 156 -15.02 1.47 7.90
CA LEU A 156 -15.29 2.84 8.33
C LEU A 156 -16.76 3.23 8.16
N ASP A 157 -17.28 3.06 6.96
CA ASP A 157 -18.59 3.55 6.56
C ASP A 157 -19.32 2.55 5.65
N GLY A 158 -18.81 1.33 5.55
CA GLY A 158 -19.36 0.28 4.72
C GLY A 158 -19.04 0.42 3.23
N ARG A 159 -18.55 1.57 2.75
CA ARG A 159 -18.39 1.85 1.32
C ARG A 159 -17.28 1.00 0.70
N THR A 160 -17.54 0.43 -0.47
CA THR A 160 -16.56 -0.36 -1.24
C THR A 160 -16.82 -0.19 -2.74
N GLY A 161 -15.87 -0.63 -3.58
CA GLY A 161 -16.13 -0.78 -5.01
C GLY A 161 -14.91 -0.52 -5.88
N LEU A 162 -14.94 -1.02 -7.11
CA LEU A 162 -13.82 -0.83 -8.04
C LEU A 162 -13.66 0.63 -8.46
N ARG A 163 -14.77 1.39 -8.55
CA ARG A 163 -14.81 2.82 -8.91
C ARG A 163 -16.04 3.49 -8.32
N ALA A 164 -16.05 4.82 -8.32
CA ALA A 164 -17.17 5.63 -7.84
C ALA A 164 -18.49 5.29 -8.53
N GLU A 165 -18.48 5.09 -9.85
CA GLU A 165 -19.70 4.74 -10.61
C GLU A 165 -20.21 3.33 -10.34
N HIS A 166 -19.40 2.47 -9.72
CA HIS A 166 -19.78 1.11 -9.32
C HIS A 166 -20.09 1.00 -7.82
N GLU A 167 -20.04 2.13 -7.10
CA GLU A 167 -20.41 2.15 -5.70
C GLU A 167 -21.88 1.77 -5.55
N THR A 168 -22.14 0.72 -4.78
CA THR A 168 -23.50 0.31 -4.47
C THR A 168 -23.76 0.59 -2.99
N PRO A 169 -24.80 1.38 -2.65
CA PRO A 169 -25.20 1.55 -1.27
C PRO A 169 -25.48 0.19 -0.64
N ILE A 170 -25.03 0.04 0.59
CA ILE A 170 -25.26 -1.19 1.32
C ILE A 170 -26.60 -1.16 2.01
N ASP A 171 -27.30 -2.28 1.87
CA ASP A 171 -28.33 -2.72 2.81
C ASP A 171 -27.67 -3.47 3.99
N GLU A 172 -27.67 -2.83 5.16
CA GLU A 172 -27.03 -3.38 6.37
C GLU A 172 -27.68 -4.68 6.85
N GLU A 173 -28.99 -4.80 6.69
CA GLU A 173 -29.73 -5.99 7.10
C GLU A 173 -29.41 -7.16 6.16
N ALA A 174 -29.46 -6.91 4.84
CA ALA A 174 -29.07 -7.90 3.85
C ALA A 174 -27.61 -8.32 4.03
N ARG A 175 -26.70 -7.38 4.33
CA ARG A 175 -25.29 -7.68 4.57
C ARG A 175 -25.11 -8.51 5.85
N ALA A 176 -25.82 -8.19 6.94
CA ALA A 176 -25.76 -8.97 8.16
C ALA A 176 -26.27 -10.41 7.96
N ALA A 177 -27.38 -10.57 7.23
CA ALA A 177 -27.93 -11.87 6.89
C ALA A 177 -26.94 -12.70 6.05
N HIS A 178 -26.34 -12.10 5.02
CA HIS A 178 -25.33 -12.75 4.18
C HIS A 178 -24.08 -13.15 4.97
N ARG A 179 -23.55 -12.27 5.83
CA ARG A 179 -22.42 -12.61 6.72
C ARG A 179 -22.74 -13.78 7.65
N ALA A 180 -23.95 -13.82 8.23
CA ALA A 180 -24.37 -14.94 9.07
C ALA A 180 -24.46 -16.25 8.30
N GLU A 181 -24.85 -16.22 7.02
CA GLU A 181 -24.84 -17.38 6.15
C GLU A 181 -23.42 -17.90 5.88
N ILE A 182 -22.49 -17.01 5.51
CA ILE A 182 -21.07 -17.36 5.33
C ILE A 182 -20.49 -17.98 6.61
N GLU A 183 -20.77 -17.38 7.77
CA GLU A 183 -20.31 -17.89 9.06
C GLU A 183 -20.88 -19.27 9.37
N ARG A 184 -22.17 -19.52 9.09
CA ARG A 184 -22.78 -20.85 9.24
C ARG A 184 -22.10 -21.87 8.33
N ALA A 185 -21.85 -21.51 7.07
CA ALA A 185 -21.14 -22.37 6.12
C ALA A 185 -19.72 -22.69 6.62
N ALA A 186 -18.96 -21.69 7.07
CA ALA A 186 -17.62 -21.87 7.62
C ALA A 186 -17.61 -22.77 8.88
N ARG A 187 -18.59 -22.63 9.77
CA ARG A 187 -18.72 -23.49 10.97
C ARG A 187 -19.12 -24.92 10.62
N SER A 188 -19.88 -25.12 9.55
CA SER A 188 -20.40 -26.44 9.17
C SER A 188 -19.30 -27.45 8.85
N VAL A 189 -18.15 -26.99 8.35
CA VAL A 189 -17.00 -27.82 7.98
C VAL A 189 -16.04 -28.08 9.16
N VAL A 190 -16.22 -27.39 10.29
CA VAL A 190 -15.39 -27.61 11.50
C VAL A 190 -15.98 -28.76 12.32
N PRO A 191 -15.22 -29.84 12.59
CA PRO A 191 -15.67 -30.96 13.42
C PRO A 191 -16.10 -30.51 14.80
N ALA A 192 -17.12 -31.16 15.37
CA ALA A 192 -17.70 -30.79 16.68
C ALA A 192 -16.65 -30.74 17.82
N ALA A 193 -15.62 -31.59 17.76
CA ALA A 193 -14.54 -31.65 18.74
C ALA A 193 -13.62 -30.41 18.75
N SER A 194 -13.59 -29.63 17.65
CA SER A 194 -12.70 -28.46 17.51
C SER A 194 -13.40 -27.14 17.83
N ARG A 195 -14.69 -27.16 18.20
CA ARG A 195 -15.51 -25.94 18.43
C ARG A 195 -15.35 -25.35 19.83
N GLN A 196 -14.67 -26.02 20.76
CA GLN A 196 -14.61 -25.63 22.19
C GLN A 196 -13.35 -24.85 22.64
N GLU A 197 -12.33 -24.66 21.82
CA GLU A 197 -11.02 -24.16 22.32
C GLU A 197 -10.77 -22.64 22.21
N ARG A 198 -11.72 -21.82 21.74
CA ARG A 198 -11.50 -20.36 21.66
C ARG A 198 -12.59 -19.55 22.35
N VAL A 199 -12.65 -19.68 23.68
CA VAL A 199 -13.14 -18.59 24.55
C VAL A 199 -11.91 -17.96 25.18
N GLY A 200 -11.59 -16.74 24.74
CA GLY A 200 -10.38 -16.01 25.13
C GLY A 200 -10.34 -15.68 26.62
N GLY A 201 -9.31 -16.18 27.31
CA GLY A 201 -8.78 -15.55 28.52
C GLY A 201 -7.82 -14.42 28.14
N PRO A 202 -7.65 -13.39 28.99
CA PRO A 202 -6.80 -12.24 28.67
C PRO A 202 -5.35 -12.70 28.50
N VAL A 203 -4.75 -12.33 27.37
CA VAL A 203 -3.31 -12.51 27.11
C VAL A 203 -2.56 -11.56 28.04
N THR A 204 -2.25 -12.03 29.24
CA THR A 204 -1.25 -11.40 30.10
C THR A 204 0.11 -11.78 29.53
N GLY A 205 0.79 -10.79 28.95
CA GLY A 205 2.13 -10.96 28.39
C GLY A 205 3.09 -11.45 29.47
N ARG A 206 3.56 -12.69 29.33
CA ARG A 206 4.72 -13.16 30.10
C ARG A 206 5.94 -12.40 29.63
N ARG A 207 6.42 -11.47 30.46
CA ARG A 207 7.80 -10.97 30.38
C ARG A 207 8.75 -12.12 30.69
N THR A 208 9.59 -12.48 29.73
CA THR A 208 10.79 -13.29 29.96
C THR A 208 11.79 -12.46 30.77
N PRO A 209 12.42 -13.00 31.83
CA PRO A 209 13.49 -12.28 32.52
C PRO A 209 14.79 -12.35 31.69
N ALA A 210 15.49 -11.22 31.63
CA ALA A 210 16.78 -11.08 31.00
C ALA A 210 17.80 -12.03 31.64
N GLY A 211 18.43 -12.86 30.81
CA GLY A 211 19.54 -13.72 31.21
C GLY A 211 20.79 -12.89 31.48
N THR A 212 21.33 -13.06 32.69
CA THR A 212 22.64 -12.57 33.12
C THR A 212 23.74 -13.12 32.22
N VAL A 213 24.46 -12.25 31.52
CA VAL A 213 25.71 -12.61 30.83
C VAL A 213 26.87 -12.38 31.79
N HIS A 214 27.50 -13.49 32.20
CA HIS A 214 28.82 -13.50 32.84
C HIS A 214 29.91 -13.52 31.77
N GLY A 215 30.77 -12.52 31.78
CA GLY A 215 32.06 -12.46 31.10
C GLY A 215 32.72 -11.16 31.58
N GLY A 216 33.75 -11.17 32.40
CA GLY A 216 35.01 -11.87 32.18
C GLY A 216 36.05 -10.81 31.79
N THR A 217 36.36 -9.90 32.72
CA THR A 217 37.31 -8.81 32.49
C THR A 217 38.73 -9.30 32.82
N THR A 218 39.50 -9.64 31.79
CA THR A 218 40.97 -9.69 31.88
C THR A 218 41.56 -8.51 31.11
N GLY A 219 42.52 -7.87 31.76
CA GLY A 219 42.87 -6.48 31.54
C GLY A 219 43.81 -6.17 30.38
N ARG A 220 43.92 -4.87 30.12
CA ARG A 220 45.13 -4.25 29.60
C ARG A 220 45.28 -2.86 30.23
N ARG A 221 46.41 -2.66 30.92
CA ARG A 221 46.85 -1.39 31.51
C ARG A 221 47.18 -0.36 30.42
N PRO A 222 47.13 0.95 30.72
CA PRO A 222 47.64 1.99 29.84
C PRO A 222 49.11 2.38 30.16
N GLY A 223 49.82 2.87 29.15
CA GLY A 223 50.91 3.84 29.32
C GLY A 223 52.31 3.40 28.88
N ALA A 224 52.71 3.79 27.67
CA ALA A 224 53.95 4.51 27.32
C ALA A 224 53.90 4.84 25.82
#